data_AF-A0A0A9XQB2-F1
#
_entry.id   AF-A0A0A9XQB2-F1
#
_cell.length_a   1.000
_cell.length_b   1.000
_cell.length_c   1.000
_cell.angle_alpha   90.00
_cell.angle_beta   90.00
_cell.angle_gamma   90.00
#
_symmetry.space_group_name_H-M   'P 1'
#
loop_
_entity.id
_entity.type
_entity.pdbx_description
1 polymer ?
#
loop_
_entity_poly.entity_id
_entity_poly.type
_entity_poly.pdbx_seq_one_letter_code
_entity_poly.pdbx_strand_id
1 'polypeptide(L)'
;MCLSEAVPTMCQESKKVSNEGNTMKSSKKLEKARPEHPEEIRPNLMRRKPPIFFRFNIQVDMVALTFFFCGLATRFYKLAQPKNIVFDELHFGKYVGMYMKNIFFFDLHPPLGKLLISLAASLADFNGKFKFDKIGSPYDDSVPIFALRFIPALCGSLMIPSAYYLLLELGCRQWTAALGAFLILFDNAFLTQSRFILMEPMLLLTTILGLLFLLKYRNMRHSLGIIWWITLACSMVFLTFSSCIKYIGFSALSLGVVIVWRDFWGILPDKRLSNKQLLFRGLLLGGTMLLIPLSIYIAVFHVHLSLLYKAGPHDSIMTSAFQASLEGGLASITKGQPLEVAHGSQVTLRHTHGKACWLHSHAEVYPIRYTDKRGSSHQQQVTCYTFKDLNNWWIIRRPNKSNLVVTSPPDAIKHGDIVHLIHGITGRALNSHDVSAPISPHNQSAATLTTTCQCLLRIFGK
;
A
#
# COMPACT_ATOMS: atom_id res chain seq x y z
N MET A 1 -22.14 43.72 12.61
CA MET A 1 -21.04 43.84 13.58
C MET A 1 -19.77 44.03 12.77
N CYS A 2 -19.31 45.28 12.69
CA CYS A 2 -18.09 45.68 12.00
C CYS A 2 -16.85 45.08 12.67
N LEU A 3 -15.79 44.85 11.89
CA LEU A 3 -14.41 45.17 12.25
C LEU A 3 -13.57 45.26 10.96
N SER A 4 -13.06 46.47 10.69
CA SER A 4 -11.88 46.76 9.85
C SER A 4 -10.63 46.19 10.56
N GLU A 5 -9.41 46.06 10.05
CA GLU A 5 -8.50 46.74 9.11
C GLU A 5 -7.36 45.69 8.88
N ALA A 6 -6.46 45.67 7.88
CA ALA A 6 -5.54 46.72 7.44
C ALA A 6 -4.86 46.28 6.12
N VAL A 7 -4.49 47.28 5.33
CA VAL A 7 -3.69 47.22 4.09
C VAL A 7 -2.19 47.27 4.43
N PRO A 8 -1.29 46.84 3.52
CA PRO A 8 -0.30 47.80 3.06
C PRO A 8 -0.15 47.83 1.53
N THR A 9 -0.13 49.07 1.05
CA THR A 9 0.12 49.57 -0.30
C THR A 9 1.59 49.42 -0.67
N MET A 10 1.88 48.98 -1.90
CA MET A 10 3.21 49.11 -2.52
C MET A 10 3.18 50.24 -3.55
N CYS A 11 4.10 51.19 -3.37
CA CYS A 11 4.46 52.25 -4.30
C CYS A 11 4.89 51.69 -5.66
N GLN A 12 4.34 52.23 -6.75
CA GLN A 12 4.94 52.18 -8.09
C GLN A 12 5.37 53.59 -8.47
N GLU A 13 6.69 53.77 -8.58
CA GLU A 13 7.30 54.95 -9.18
C GLU A 13 7.20 54.88 -10.71
N SER A 14 6.80 56.01 -11.29
CA SER A 14 6.71 56.27 -12.72
C SER A 14 8.08 56.50 -13.36
N LYS A 15 8.30 55.97 -14.57
CA LYS A 15 9.15 56.63 -15.58
C LYS A 15 8.49 56.58 -16.95
N LYS A 16 8.04 57.75 -17.42
CA LYS A 16 7.78 58.09 -18.83
C LYS A 16 9.12 58.22 -19.56
N VAL A 17 9.27 57.62 -20.74
CA VAL A 17 10.03 58.23 -21.86
C VAL A 17 9.32 57.84 -23.17
N SER A 18 9.29 58.83 -24.05
CA SER A 18 8.49 59.07 -25.24
C SER A 18 8.91 58.34 -26.53
N ASN A 19 7.94 58.31 -27.44
CA ASN A 19 8.01 58.13 -28.90
C ASN A 19 9.28 58.65 -29.59
N GLU A 20 9.70 57.96 -30.65
CA GLU A 20 9.68 58.46 -32.04
C GLU A 20 10.09 57.36 -33.03
N GLY A 21 9.39 57.28 -34.17
CA GLY A 21 9.71 56.39 -35.27
C GLY A 21 10.37 57.12 -36.43
N ASN A 22 11.02 56.39 -37.35
CA ASN A 22 10.88 56.63 -38.81
C ASN A 22 11.63 55.60 -39.69
N THR A 23 10.86 54.99 -40.60
CA THR A 23 11.09 54.74 -42.03
C THR A 23 12.41 54.21 -42.61
N MET A 24 12.33 52.98 -43.16
CA MET A 24 12.56 52.58 -44.57
C MET A 24 13.45 53.46 -45.49
N LYS A 25 14.43 52.83 -46.17
CA LYS A 25 14.47 52.74 -47.65
C LYS A 25 15.57 51.82 -48.20
N SER A 26 15.20 51.15 -49.29
CA SER A 26 15.92 50.19 -50.14
C SER A 26 16.28 50.85 -51.48
N SER A 27 17.38 50.43 -52.14
CA SER A 27 17.57 50.32 -53.62
C SER A 27 19.08 50.29 -53.94
N LYS A 28 19.70 49.16 -54.31
CA LYS A 28 19.91 48.58 -55.66
C LYS A 28 20.55 49.51 -56.71
N LYS A 29 21.73 49.10 -57.22
CA LYS A 29 22.20 49.39 -58.60
C LYS A 29 23.17 48.29 -59.12
N LEU A 30 22.81 47.74 -60.28
CA LEU A 30 23.52 46.86 -61.25
C LEU A 30 24.89 47.44 -61.69
N GLU A 31 25.81 46.82 -62.43
CA GLU A 31 26.22 45.46 -62.87
C GLU A 31 27.19 45.71 -64.06
N LYS A 32 28.35 45.02 -64.16
CA LYS A 32 29.10 44.88 -65.44
C LYS A 32 30.01 43.64 -65.46
N ALA A 33 29.90 42.87 -66.54
CA ALA A 33 30.37 41.50 -66.86
C ALA A 33 31.90 41.37 -67.10
N ARG A 34 32.58 40.34 -66.54
CA ARG A 34 33.05 39.00 -67.07
C ARG A 34 34.32 39.02 -67.96
N PRO A 35 35.24 38.03 -67.84
CA PRO A 35 35.07 36.75 -68.52
C PRO A 35 35.35 35.49 -67.65
N GLU A 36 34.93 34.34 -68.20
CA GLU A 36 34.84 33.00 -67.61
C GLU A 36 36.18 32.23 -67.54
N HIS A 37 36.36 31.43 -66.49
CA HIS A 37 37.16 30.20 -66.48
C HIS A 37 36.64 29.26 -65.36
N PRO A 38 36.92 27.94 -65.39
CA PRO A 38 35.91 26.88 -65.32
C PRO A 38 35.57 26.46 -63.88
N GLU A 39 34.41 25.83 -63.76
CA GLU A 39 33.82 25.26 -62.54
C GLU A 39 34.80 24.42 -61.72
N GLU A 40 35.14 24.92 -60.53
CA GLU A 40 35.58 24.08 -59.41
C GLU A 40 34.37 23.85 -58.49
N ILE A 41 33.88 22.61 -58.48
CA ILE A 41 32.83 22.14 -57.57
C ILE A 41 33.35 22.25 -56.13
N ARG A 42 33.00 23.32 -55.43
CA ARG A 42 33.21 23.44 -53.98
C ARG A 42 32.25 22.48 -53.27
N PRO A 43 32.73 21.49 -52.49
CA PRO A 43 31.84 20.69 -51.68
C PRO A 43 31.19 21.60 -50.63
N ASN A 44 29.87 21.48 -50.52
CA ASN A 44 29.04 22.12 -49.50
C ASN A 44 29.76 22.08 -48.14
N LEU A 45 30.18 23.25 -47.65
CA LEU A 45 30.60 23.40 -46.27
C LEU A 45 29.35 23.19 -45.41
N MET A 46 29.08 21.94 -45.06
CA MET A 46 28.07 21.58 -44.08
C MET A 46 28.34 22.41 -42.84
N ARG A 47 27.46 23.39 -42.59
CA ARG A 47 27.39 24.15 -41.35
C ARG A 47 27.10 23.14 -40.24
N ARG A 48 28.15 22.55 -39.67
CA ARG A 48 28.06 21.62 -38.55
C ARG A 48 27.29 22.36 -37.45
N LYS A 49 26.08 21.88 -37.14
CA LYS A 49 25.36 22.29 -35.93
C LYS A 49 26.35 22.09 -34.77
N PRO A 50 26.59 23.09 -33.91
CA PRO A 50 27.51 22.90 -32.80
C PRO A 50 27.04 21.69 -31.97
N PRO A 51 27.95 20.82 -31.52
CA PRO A 51 27.58 19.68 -30.71
C PRO A 51 26.82 20.18 -29.47
N ILE A 52 25.72 19.50 -29.15
CA ILE A 52 24.92 19.75 -27.95
C ILE A 52 25.82 19.39 -26.76
N PHE A 53 26.56 20.36 -26.24
CA PHE A 53 27.29 20.20 -24.99
C PHE A 53 26.28 20.21 -23.85
N PHE A 54 26.00 19.04 -23.28
CA PHE A 54 25.33 18.94 -21.99
C PHE A 54 26.26 19.53 -20.92
N ARG A 55 26.04 20.80 -20.56
CA ARG A 55 26.73 21.43 -19.44
C ARG A 55 26.05 20.99 -18.14
N PHE A 56 26.71 20.13 -17.38
CA PHE A 56 26.31 19.83 -16.00
C PHE A 56 26.91 20.90 -15.09
N ASN A 57 26.06 21.72 -14.48
CA ASN A 57 26.48 22.66 -13.45
C ASN A 57 26.11 22.06 -12.09
N ILE A 58 27.12 21.69 -11.29
CA ILE A 58 26.93 21.13 -9.96
C ILE A 58 26.98 22.28 -8.96
N GLN A 59 25.85 22.59 -8.34
CA GLN A 59 25.77 23.53 -7.23
C GLN A 59 25.65 22.74 -5.94
N VAL A 60 26.64 22.90 -5.05
CA VAL A 60 26.68 22.21 -3.75
C VAL A 60 26.28 23.20 -2.66
N ASP A 61 25.23 22.88 -1.93
CA ASP A 61 24.84 23.62 -0.72
C ASP A 61 25.60 23.06 0.48
N MET A 62 26.59 23.81 0.96
CA MET A 62 27.44 23.41 2.07
C MET A 62 26.67 23.27 3.39
N VAL A 63 25.58 24.03 3.58
CA VAL A 63 24.78 23.95 4.81
C VAL A 63 24.01 22.64 4.85
N ALA A 64 23.31 22.31 3.75
CA ALA A 64 22.60 21.04 3.64
C ALA A 64 23.55 19.84 3.75
N LEU A 65 24.73 19.92 3.13
CA LEU A 65 25.75 18.88 3.19
C LEU A 65 26.28 18.68 4.63
N THR A 66 26.53 19.78 5.35
CA THR A 66 26.94 19.74 6.76
C THR A 66 25.87 19.05 7.61
N PHE A 67 24.61 19.44 7.46
CA PHE A 67 23.50 18.79 8.16
C PHE A 67 23.36 17.30 7.82
N PHE A 68 23.58 16.92 6.56
CA PHE A 68 23.57 15.52 6.14
C PHE A 68 24.66 14.71 6.88
N PHE A 69 25.90 15.19 6.89
CA PHE A 69 26.99 14.50 7.59
C PHE A 69 26.81 14.48 9.10
N CYS A 70 26.31 15.56 9.72
CA CYS A 70 25.94 15.57 11.14
C CYS A 70 24.79 14.57 11.42
N GLY A 71 23.81 14.48 10.53
CA GLY A 71 22.74 13.50 10.59
C GLY A 71 23.26 12.06 10.56
N LEU A 72 24.17 11.76 9.63
CA LEU A 72 24.84 10.47 9.56
C LEU A 72 25.64 10.19 10.84
N ALA A 73 26.47 11.13 11.29
CA ALA A 73 27.29 10.96 12.48
C ALA A 73 26.45 10.64 13.73
N THR A 74 25.34 11.36 13.93
CA THR A 74 24.46 11.15 15.11
C THR A 74 23.68 9.84 15.05
N ARG A 75 23.12 9.48 13.89
CA ARG A 75 22.25 8.29 13.77
C ARG A 75 23.03 7.00 13.61
N PHE A 76 24.17 7.03 12.92
CA PHE A 76 25.01 5.85 12.75
C PHE A 76 25.96 5.59 13.92
N TYR A 77 26.10 6.54 14.87
CA TYR A 77 26.91 6.31 16.06
C TYR A 77 26.42 5.06 16.81
N LYS A 78 27.29 4.04 16.86
CA LYS A 78 27.03 2.75 17.52
C LYS A 78 25.67 2.15 17.15
N LEU A 79 25.29 2.15 15.87
CA LEU A 79 23.95 1.72 15.41
C LEU A 79 23.58 0.28 15.82
N ALA A 80 24.57 -0.62 15.91
CA ALA A 80 24.36 -1.99 16.37
C ALA A 80 24.09 -2.12 17.89
N GLN A 81 24.25 -1.04 18.66
CA GLN A 81 23.95 -1.00 20.09
C GLN A 81 22.62 -0.27 20.34
N PRO A 82 21.75 -0.77 21.22
CA PRO A 82 21.84 -2.01 22.01
C PRO A 82 21.69 -3.29 21.16
N LYS A 83 22.33 -4.38 21.59
CA LYS A 83 22.22 -5.74 20.99
C LYS A 83 21.03 -6.52 21.55
N ASN A 84 19.95 -5.82 21.88
CA ASN A 84 18.74 -6.42 22.44
C ASN A 84 17.55 -5.91 21.62
N ILE A 85 16.49 -6.71 21.57
CA ILE A 85 15.24 -6.33 20.90
C ILE A 85 14.63 -5.15 21.63
N VAL A 86 14.38 -4.05 20.92
CA VAL A 86 13.74 -2.84 21.46
C VAL A 86 12.26 -2.80 21.10
N PHE A 87 11.54 -1.84 21.67
CA PHE A 87 10.16 -1.50 21.32
C PHE A 87 9.93 -1.48 19.80
N ASP A 88 8.82 -2.09 19.36
CA ASP A 88 8.39 -2.30 17.97
C ASP A 88 9.37 -2.99 17.00
N GLU A 89 10.68 -3.06 17.29
CA GLU A 89 11.61 -3.95 16.57
C GLU A 89 11.16 -5.41 16.66
N LEU A 90 10.47 -5.78 17.75
CA LEU A 90 9.83 -7.07 17.89
C LEU A 90 8.82 -7.35 16.76
N HIS A 91 7.97 -6.38 16.44
CA HIS A 91 6.92 -6.54 15.42
C HIS A 91 7.52 -6.51 14.01
N PHE A 92 8.28 -5.45 13.70
CA PHE A 92 8.86 -5.29 12.38
C PHE A 92 9.92 -6.36 12.07
N GLY A 93 10.68 -6.79 13.08
CA GLY A 93 11.59 -7.92 12.98
C GLY A 93 10.89 -9.23 12.61
N LYS A 94 9.74 -9.55 13.24
CA LYS A 94 8.92 -10.71 12.86
C LYS A 94 8.50 -10.63 11.39
N TYR A 95 8.02 -9.48 10.94
CA TYR A 95 7.58 -9.31 9.55
C TYR A 95 8.73 -9.45 8.56
N VAL A 96 9.89 -8.86 8.85
CA VAL A 96 11.12 -9.06 8.04
C VAL A 96 11.48 -10.54 7.98
N GLY A 97 11.46 -11.26 9.10
CA GLY A 97 11.68 -12.70 9.13
C GLY A 97 10.67 -13.50 8.30
N MET A 98 9.41 -13.07 8.26
CA MET A 98 8.37 -13.67 7.41
C MET A 98 8.59 -13.39 5.92
N TYR A 99 9.03 -12.19 5.55
CA TYR A 99 9.44 -11.89 4.16
C TYR A 99 10.61 -12.76 3.71
N MET A 100 11.64 -12.94 4.56
CA MET A 100 12.78 -13.80 4.23
C MET A 100 12.38 -15.27 4.05
N LYS A 101 11.31 -15.71 4.72
CA LYS A 101 10.76 -17.08 4.61
C LYS A 101 9.67 -17.22 3.55
N ASN A 102 9.25 -16.12 2.91
CA ASN A 102 8.10 -16.05 2.00
C ASN A 102 6.76 -16.48 2.64
N ILE A 103 6.61 -16.29 3.96
CA ILE A 103 5.42 -16.70 4.72
C ILE A 103 4.42 -15.55 4.79
N PHE A 104 3.18 -15.78 4.36
CA PHE A 104 2.11 -14.81 4.41
C PHE A 104 1.80 -14.34 5.83
N PHE A 105 1.61 -13.04 5.99
CA PHE A 105 1.16 -12.43 7.21
C PHE A 105 0.25 -11.25 6.92
N PHE A 106 -0.69 -11.02 7.83
CA PHE A 106 -1.52 -9.83 7.85
C PHE A 106 -0.97 -8.82 8.86
N ASP A 107 -0.99 -7.54 8.51
CA ASP A 107 -0.71 -6.42 9.40
C ASP A 107 -1.59 -5.21 9.04
N LEU A 108 -1.83 -4.33 10.01
CA LEU A 108 -2.59 -3.10 9.86
C LEU A 108 -1.92 -2.11 8.91
N HIS A 109 -0.58 -2.06 8.86
CA HIS A 109 0.15 -1.06 8.07
C HIS A 109 0.50 -1.58 6.67
N PRO A 110 0.41 -0.71 5.64
CA PRO A 110 0.84 -1.07 4.29
C PRO A 110 2.33 -1.48 4.22
N PRO A 111 2.74 -2.23 3.19
CA PRO A 111 3.95 -3.04 3.28
C PRO A 111 5.26 -2.32 2.93
N LEU A 112 5.25 -1.11 2.37
CA LEU A 112 6.45 -0.48 1.78
C LEU A 112 7.59 -0.35 2.79
N GLY A 113 7.32 0.14 4.00
CA GLY A 113 8.37 0.31 5.02
C GLY A 113 9.02 -1.03 5.39
N LYS A 114 8.21 -2.08 5.56
CA LYS A 114 8.71 -3.43 5.89
C LYS A 114 9.46 -4.04 4.71
N LEU A 115 9.03 -3.80 3.47
CA LEU A 115 9.72 -4.24 2.26
C LEU A 115 11.10 -3.59 2.14
N LEU A 116 11.24 -2.30 2.44
CA LEU A 116 12.53 -1.60 2.41
C LEU A 116 13.50 -2.15 3.46
N ILE A 117 13.04 -2.41 4.68
CA ILE A 117 13.86 -3.05 5.71
C ILE A 117 14.22 -4.49 5.31
N SER A 118 13.25 -5.23 4.75
CA SER A 118 13.47 -6.60 4.28
C SER A 118 14.47 -6.67 3.12
N LEU A 119 14.50 -5.67 2.25
CA LEU A 119 15.51 -5.54 1.21
C LEU A 119 16.91 -5.40 1.81
N ALA A 120 17.08 -4.53 2.81
CA ALA A 120 18.36 -4.38 3.51
C ALA A 120 18.77 -5.67 4.26
N ALA A 121 17.80 -6.39 4.82
CA ALA A 121 18.03 -7.69 5.45
C ALA A 121 18.52 -8.75 4.44
N SER A 122 17.88 -8.80 3.26
CA SER A 122 18.23 -9.70 2.17
C SER A 122 19.64 -9.43 1.63
N LEU A 123 20.00 -8.15 1.47
CA LEU A 123 21.36 -7.74 1.05
C LEU A 123 22.45 -8.07 2.09
N ALA A 124 22.06 -8.37 3.33
CA ALA A 124 22.95 -8.78 4.41
C ALA A 124 22.83 -10.29 4.73
N ASP A 125 22.29 -11.08 3.80
CA ASP A 125 22.14 -12.54 3.89
C ASP A 125 21.37 -13.03 5.13
N PHE A 126 20.40 -12.24 5.61
CA PHE A 126 19.56 -12.64 6.74
C PHE A 126 18.55 -13.71 6.34
N ASN A 127 18.68 -14.91 6.90
CA ASN A 127 17.81 -16.06 6.59
C ASN A 127 16.42 -16.04 7.28
N GLY A 128 16.14 -15.05 8.13
CA GLY A 128 14.88 -14.92 8.87
C GLY A 128 14.61 -15.98 9.94
N LYS A 129 15.56 -16.88 10.27
CA LYS A 129 15.35 -17.98 11.23
C LYS A 129 15.18 -17.49 12.67
N PHE A 130 15.82 -16.38 13.03
CA PHE A 130 15.74 -15.78 14.36
C PHE A 130 14.28 -15.45 14.76
N LYS A 131 13.93 -15.73 16.02
CA LYS A 131 12.60 -15.48 16.57
C LYS A 131 12.62 -14.24 17.46
N PHE A 132 11.83 -13.24 17.09
CA PHE A 132 11.72 -11.99 17.83
C PHE A 132 10.64 -12.13 18.92
N ASP A 133 10.93 -12.81 20.02
CA ASP A 133 9.87 -13.23 20.96
C ASP A 133 9.55 -12.20 22.05
N LYS A 134 10.57 -11.57 22.66
CA LYS A 134 10.39 -10.68 23.81
C LYS A 134 11.29 -9.43 23.73
N ILE A 135 10.75 -8.28 24.08
CA ILE A 135 11.53 -7.04 24.24
C ILE A 135 12.58 -7.25 25.34
N GLY A 136 13.81 -6.83 25.06
CA GLY A 136 14.96 -6.98 25.95
C GLY A 136 15.76 -8.27 25.75
N SER A 137 15.29 -9.25 24.96
CA SER A 137 16.10 -10.43 24.65
C SER A 137 17.30 -10.06 23.77
N PRO A 138 18.47 -10.69 23.96
CA PRO A 138 19.63 -10.44 23.13
C PRO A 138 19.39 -10.93 21.69
N TYR A 139 20.05 -10.29 20.72
CA TYR A 139 20.14 -10.78 19.35
C TYR A 139 21.22 -11.86 19.24
N ASP A 140 20.93 -12.91 18.46
CA ASP A 140 21.93 -13.91 18.07
C ASP A 140 22.94 -13.31 17.09
N ASP A 141 24.14 -13.87 17.02
CA ASP A 141 25.20 -13.43 16.09
C ASP A 141 24.80 -13.57 14.60
N SER A 142 23.78 -14.36 14.31
CA SER A 142 23.22 -14.53 12.96
C SER A 142 22.40 -13.34 12.46
N VAL A 143 22.03 -12.39 13.33
CA VAL A 143 21.18 -11.26 12.98
C VAL A 143 22.03 -10.06 12.57
N PRO A 144 21.95 -9.58 11.32
CA PRO A 144 22.69 -8.40 10.88
C PRO A 144 22.01 -7.12 11.39
N ILE A 145 22.17 -6.81 12.68
CA ILE A 145 21.53 -5.67 13.36
C ILE A 145 21.80 -4.35 12.62
N PHE A 146 23.04 -4.15 12.18
CA PHE A 146 23.42 -2.94 11.45
C PHE A 146 22.60 -2.77 10.16
N ALA A 147 22.44 -3.83 9.36
CA ALA A 147 21.68 -3.79 8.12
C ALA A 147 20.19 -3.54 8.36
N LEU A 148 19.60 -4.15 9.39
CA LEU A 148 18.20 -3.96 9.74
C LEU A 148 17.90 -2.51 10.20
N ARG A 149 18.85 -1.88 10.92
CA ARG A 149 18.73 -0.49 11.37
C ARG A 149 19.24 0.54 10.35
N PHE A 150 19.88 0.10 9.27
CA PHE A 150 20.51 0.95 8.27
C PHE A 150 19.50 1.88 7.56
N ILE A 151 18.41 1.33 7.03
CA ILE A 151 17.43 2.12 6.26
C ILE A 151 16.74 3.17 7.16
N PRO A 152 16.24 2.84 8.37
CA PRO A 152 15.74 3.84 9.31
C PRO A 152 16.75 4.96 9.60
N ALA A 153 18.02 4.61 9.86
CA ALA A 153 19.07 5.57 10.17
C ALA A 153 19.43 6.47 9.00
N LEU A 154 19.48 5.90 7.79
CA LEU A 154 19.71 6.64 6.55
C LEU A 154 18.55 7.61 6.28
N CYS A 155 17.31 7.14 6.38
CA CYS A 155 16.14 7.98 6.18
C CYS A 155 16.06 9.12 7.20
N GLY A 156 16.33 8.82 8.48
CA GLY A 156 16.42 9.84 9.53
C GLY A 156 17.53 10.86 9.28
N SER A 157 18.66 10.44 8.69
CA SER A 157 19.78 11.34 8.36
C SER A 157 19.44 12.26 7.19
N LEU A 158 18.80 11.74 6.14
CA LEU A 158 18.32 12.51 4.99
C LEU A 158 17.15 13.44 5.33
N MET A 159 16.40 13.13 6.38
CA MET A 159 15.27 13.95 6.85
C MET A 159 15.71 15.36 7.24
N ILE A 160 16.91 15.51 7.82
CA ILE A 160 17.44 16.79 8.32
C ILE A 160 17.70 17.80 7.19
N PRO A 161 18.54 17.51 6.16
CA PRO A 161 18.72 18.43 5.03
C PRO A 161 17.43 18.61 4.22
N SER A 162 16.55 17.60 4.18
CA SER A 162 15.25 17.73 3.51
C SER A 162 14.35 18.75 4.22
N ALA A 163 14.36 18.77 5.55
CA ALA A 163 13.63 19.76 6.34
C ALA A 163 14.20 21.18 6.17
N TYR A 164 15.53 21.32 6.10
CA TYR A 164 16.18 22.58 5.74
C TYR A 164 15.66 23.13 4.40
N TYR A 165 15.65 22.30 3.35
CA TYR A 165 15.12 22.71 2.05
C TYR A 165 13.62 23.01 2.07
N LEU A 166 12.84 22.25 2.86
CA LEU A 166 11.41 22.52 3.01
C LEU A 166 11.17 23.93 3.58
N LEU A 167 11.93 24.32 4.60
CA LEU A 167 11.83 25.65 5.20
C LEU A 167 12.28 26.76 4.24
N LEU A 168 13.34 26.53 3.46
CA LEU A 168 13.74 27.47 2.40
C LEU A 168 12.63 27.65 1.37
N GLU A 169 12.00 26.57 0.93
CA GLU A 169 10.94 26.61 -0.08
C GLU A 169 9.64 27.25 0.46
N LEU A 170 9.44 27.22 1.77
CA LEU A 170 8.37 27.98 2.46
C LEU A 170 8.62 29.50 2.50
N GLY A 171 9.81 29.95 2.08
CA GLY A 171 10.20 31.36 2.07
C GLY A 171 10.94 31.82 3.33
N CYS A 172 11.37 30.90 4.20
CA CYS A 172 12.20 31.25 5.35
C CYS A 172 13.61 31.68 4.89
N ARG A 173 14.22 32.60 5.64
CA ARG A 173 15.64 32.95 5.45
C ARG A 173 16.53 31.75 5.77
N GLN A 174 17.71 31.70 5.15
CA GLN A 174 18.66 30.59 5.31
C GLN A 174 18.98 30.27 6.77
N TRP A 175 19.19 31.28 7.61
CA TRP A 175 19.44 31.11 9.05
C TRP A 175 18.26 30.47 9.79
N THR A 176 17.02 30.85 9.46
CA THR A 176 15.82 30.26 10.06
C THR A 176 15.62 28.82 9.61
N ALA A 177 15.86 28.52 8.34
CA ALA A 177 15.84 27.16 7.82
C ALA A 177 16.91 26.29 8.48
N ALA A 178 18.13 26.82 8.65
CA ALA A 178 19.22 26.13 9.34
C ALA A 178 18.89 25.87 10.81
N LEU A 179 18.27 26.84 11.51
CA LEU A 179 17.79 26.64 12.88
C LEU A 179 16.76 25.51 12.96
N GLY A 180 15.80 25.45 12.04
CA GLY A 180 14.80 24.38 12.01
C GLY A 180 15.43 22.99 11.80
N ALA A 181 16.39 22.87 10.90
CA ALA A 181 17.14 21.63 10.69
C ALA A 181 18.02 21.26 11.90
N PHE A 182 18.62 22.26 12.55
CA PHE A 182 19.35 22.08 13.80
C PHE A 182 18.46 21.52 14.91
N LEU A 183 17.24 22.05 15.07
CA LEU A 183 16.28 21.53 16.06
C LEU A 183 15.91 20.06 15.77
N ILE A 184 15.67 19.68 14.51
CA ILE A 184 15.37 18.29 14.14
C ILE A 184 16.59 17.37 14.32
N LEU A 185 17.82 17.89 14.09
CA LEU A 185 19.05 17.14 14.29
C LEU A 185 19.24 16.76 15.76
N PHE A 186 18.97 17.68 16.69
CA PHE A 186 19.17 17.52 18.14
C PHE A 186 17.90 17.11 18.91
N ASP A 187 16.82 16.78 18.20
CA ASP A 187 15.62 16.22 18.81
C ASP A 187 15.82 14.73 19.13
N ASN A 188 15.70 14.40 20.42
CA ASN A 188 15.90 13.04 20.91
C ASN A 188 14.85 12.05 20.43
N ALA A 189 13.61 12.49 20.16
CA ALA A 189 12.56 11.62 19.69
C ALA A 189 12.84 11.18 18.24
N PHE A 190 13.18 12.10 17.35
CA PHE A 190 13.57 11.77 15.98
C PHE A 190 14.87 10.96 15.92
N LEU A 191 15.84 11.28 16.77
CA LEU A 191 17.08 10.51 16.86
C LEU A 191 16.81 9.07 17.30
N THR A 192 16.01 8.87 18.34
CA THR A 192 15.69 7.53 18.88
C THR A 192 14.90 6.71 17.85
N GLN A 193 13.85 7.28 17.27
CA GLN A 193 12.99 6.62 16.27
C GLN A 193 13.77 6.20 15.01
N SER A 194 14.82 6.94 14.64
CA SER A 194 15.63 6.65 13.45
C SER A 194 16.73 5.62 13.65
N ARG A 195 17.01 5.20 14.87
CA ARG A 195 18.10 4.25 15.15
C ARG A 195 17.66 2.80 15.29
N PHE A 196 16.35 2.54 15.33
CA PHE A 196 15.79 1.21 15.51
C PHE A 196 15.09 0.71 14.23
N ILE A 197 14.75 -0.58 14.20
CA ILE A 197 14.02 -1.24 13.10
C ILE A 197 12.56 -0.74 13.09
N LEU A 198 12.37 0.51 12.71
CA LEU A 198 11.11 1.25 12.73
C LEU A 198 10.83 1.88 11.36
N MET A 199 9.56 2.09 11.04
CA MET A 199 9.15 2.59 9.72
C MET A 199 8.91 4.12 9.72
N GLU A 200 8.79 4.71 10.90
CA GLU A 200 8.53 6.12 11.16
C GLU A 200 9.52 7.06 10.45
N PRO A 201 10.84 6.81 10.45
CA PRO A 201 11.79 7.68 9.74
C PRO A 201 11.55 7.71 8.23
N MET A 202 11.13 6.58 7.64
CA MET A 202 10.82 6.47 6.22
C MET A 202 9.55 7.25 5.90
N LEU A 203 8.52 7.12 6.76
CA LEU A 203 7.26 7.87 6.66
C LEU A 203 7.51 9.38 6.70
N LEU A 204 8.33 9.84 7.65
CA LEU A 204 8.62 11.26 7.83
C LEU A 204 9.44 11.82 6.66
N LEU A 205 10.49 11.12 6.24
CA LEU A 205 11.30 11.54 5.08
C LEU A 205 10.45 11.66 3.81
N THR A 206 9.66 10.64 3.49
CA THR A 206 8.82 10.64 2.29
C THR A 206 7.74 11.73 2.36
N THR A 207 7.21 12.03 3.55
CA THR A 207 6.29 13.14 3.76
C THR A 207 6.97 14.50 3.50
N ILE A 208 8.15 14.74 4.08
CA ILE A 208 8.89 16.00 3.90
C ILE A 208 9.29 16.18 2.44
N LEU A 209 9.81 15.15 1.78
CA LEU A 209 10.15 15.21 0.34
C LEU A 209 8.92 15.46 -0.52
N GLY A 210 7.80 14.79 -0.22
CA GLY A 210 6.54 14.99 -0.93
C GLY A 210 6.03 16.44 -0.84
N LEU A 211 6.10 17.04 0.35
CA LEU A 211 5.75 18.45 0.57
C LEU A 211 6.77 19.40 -0.05
N LEU A 212 8.06 19.09 -0.02
CA LEU A 212 9.11 19.91 -0.65
C LEU A 212 8.89 20.00 -2.16
N PHE A 213 8.67 18.86 -2.85
CA PHE A 213 8.39 18.86 -4.28
C PHE A 213 7.06 19.54 -4.61
N LEU A 214 6.06 19.44 -3.71
CA LEU A 214 4.79 20.15 -3.86
C LEU A 214 4.98 21.67 -3.83
N LEU A 215 5.81 22.16 -2.92
CA LEU A 215 6.13 23.60 -2.84
C LEU A 215 6.97 24.06 -4.04
N LYS A 216 7.90 23.24 -4.54
CA LYS A 216 8.63 23.54 -5.78
C LYS A 216 7.70 23.64 -7.00
N TYR A 217 6.76 22.70 -7.11
CA TYR A 217 5.68 22.75 -8.09
C TYR A 217 4.88 24.07 -7.98
N ARG A 218 4.57 24.47 -6.74
CA ARG A 218 3.83 25.70 -6.43
C ARG A 218 4.61 26.96 -6.81
N ASN A 219 5.92 27.00 -6.58
CA ASN A 219 6.76 28.14 -6.93
C ASN A 219 6.94 28.30 -8.45
N MET A 220 6.73 27.22 -9.21
CA MET A 220 6.72 27.22 -10.67
C MET A 220 5.32 27.27 -11.30
N ARG A 221 4.28 27.74 -10.57
CA ARG A 221 2.85 27.75 -11.00
C ARG A 221 2.56 28.28 -12.42
N HIS A 222 3.36 29.23 -12.90
CA HIS A 222 3.18 29.86 -14.21
C HIS A 222 3.91 29.11 -15.34
N SER A 223 4.74 28.12 -15.01
CA SER A 223 5.42 27.27 -15.98
C SER A 223 4.57 26.05 -16.30
N LEU A 224 4.34 25.79 -17.59
CA LEU A 224 3.81 24.51 -18.10
C LEU A 224 4.94 23.62 -18.64
N GLY A 225 6.18 23.91 -18.26
CA GLY A 225 7.35 23.15 -18.68
C GLY A 225 7.39 21.74 -18.11
N ILE A 226 8.21 20.88 -18.71
CA ILE A 226 8.36 19.49 -18.29
C ILE A 226 8.82 19.35 -16.82
N ILE A 227 9.65 20.29 -16.35
CA ILE A 227 10.14 20.32 -14.96
C ILE A 227 8.97 20.49 -13.97
N TRP A 228 7.95 21.28 -14.32
CA TRP A 228 6.77 21.49 -13.47
C TRP A 228 6.00 20.18 -13.26
N TRP A 229 5.77 19.43 -14.36
CA TRP A 229 5.15 18.11 -14.30
C TRP A 229 5.99 17.09 -13.55
N ILE A 230 7.31 17.10 -13.74
CA ILE A 230 8.23 16.23 -12.98
C ILE A 230 8.13 16.53 -11.48
N THR A 231 8.12 17.81 -11.08
CA THR A 231 7.98 18.15 -9.65
C THR A 231 6.64 17.73 -9.06
N LEU A 232 5.54 17.86 -9.80
CA LEU A 232 4.24 17.35 -9.37
C LEU A 232 4.25 15.82 -9.23
N ALA A 233 4.79 15.12 -10.23
CA ALA A 233 4.88 13.68 -10.22
C ALA A 233 5.73 13.18 -9.04
N CYS A 234 6.92 13.77 -8.83
CA CYS A 234 7.76 13.47 -7.66
C CYS A 234 7.02 13.72 -6.34
N SER A 235 6.29 14.83 -6.22
CA SER A 235 5.47 15.10 -5.04
C SER A 235 4.45 13.98 -4.79
N MET A 236 3.68 13.60 -5.82
CA MET A 236 2.67 12.53 -5.70
C MET A 236 3.30 11.18 -5.38
N VAL A 237 4.46 10.86 -5.96
CA VAL A 237 5.22 9.63 -5.67
C VAL A 237 5.58 9.56 -4.18
N PHE A 238 6.25 10.59 -3.64
CA PHE A 238 6.70 10.59 -2.25
C PHE A 238 5.55 10.65 -1.24
N LEU A 239 4.48 11.41 -1.50
CA LEU A 239 3.28 11.41 -0.67
C LEU A 239 2.55 10.05 -0.69
N THR A 240 2.58 9.36 -1.82
CA THR A 240 2.03 7.99 -1.91
C THR A 240 2.89 7.00 -1.15
N PHE A 241 4.23 7.10 -1.23
CA PHE A 241 5.12 6.28 -0.43
C PHE A 241 4.85 6.44 1.07
N SER A 242 4.61 7.66 1.55
CA SER A 242 4.19 7.91 2.93
C SER A 242 2.93 7.11 3.29
N SER A 243 1.90 7.15 2.42
CA SER A 243 0.66 6.37 2.60
C SER A 243 0.89 4.84 2.54
N CYS A 244 1.84 4.38 1.70
CA CYS A 244 2.21 2.98 1.56
C CYS A 244 3.15 2.45 2.67
N ILE A 245 3.65 3.33 3.53
CA ILE A 245 4.41 2.96 4.74
C ILE A 245 3.46 2.83 5.93
N LYS A 246 2.57 3.81 6.12
CA LYS A 246 1.59 3.83 7.22
C LYS A 246 0.36 4.62 6.78
N TYR A 247 -0.84 4.16 7.14
CA TYR A 247 -2.07 4.84 6.72
C TYR A 247 -2.20 6.28 7.20
N ILE A 248 -1.51 6.69 8.27
CA ILE A 248 -1.45 8.11 8.67
C ILE A 248 -0.84 9.00 7.57
N GLY A 249 0.02 8.45 6.71
CA GLY A 249 0.57 9.14 5.54
C GLY A 249 -0.49 9.56 4.52
N PHE A 250 -1.69 8.95 4.56
CA PHE A 250 -2.84 9.40 3.77
C PHE A 250 -3.24 10.85 4.09
N SER A 251 -3.00 11.31 5.33
CA SER A 251 -3.23 12.72 5.69
C SER A 251 -2.33 13.68 4.90
N ALA A 252 -1.06 13.32 4.70
CA ALA A 252 -0.12 14.11 3.91
C ALA A 252 -0.48 14.08 2.41
N LEU A 253 -0.88 12.92 1.89
CA LEU A 253 -1.38 12.80 0.52
C LEU A 253 -2.64 13.65 0.30
N SER A 254 -3.60 13.60 1.23
CA SER A 254 -4.83 14.40 1.20
C SER A 254 -4.52 15.89 1.19
N LEU A 255 -3.60 16.34 2.06
CA LEU A 255 -3.13 17.72 2.07
C LEU A 255 -2.53 18.14 0.73
N GLY A 256 -1.70 17.28 0.12
CA GLY A 256 -1.13 17.52 -1.19
C GLY A 256 -2.18 17.71 -2.28
N VAL A 257 -3.17 16.81 -2.33
CA VAL A 257 -4.30 16.90 -3.28
C VAL A 257 -5.10 18.18 -3.07
N VAL A 258 -5.41 18.54 -1.82
CA VAL A 258 -6.15 19.76 -1.50
C VAL A 258 -5.37 21.01 -1.94
N ILE A 259 -4.05 21.04 -1.74
CA ILE A 259 -3.22 22.16 -2.18
C ILE A 259 -3.22 22.29 -3.71
N VAL A 260 -3.03 21.19 -4.45
CA VAL A 260 -3.06 21.22 -5.93
C VAL A 260 -4.45 21.63 -6.43
N TRP A 261 -5.51 21.11 -5.81
CA TRP A 261 -6.88 21.48 -6.14
C TRP A 261 -7.16 22.96 -5.92
N ARG A 262 -6.76 23.51 -4.76
CA ARG A 262 -6.88 24.94 -4.47
C ARG A 262 -6.09 25.79 -5.46
N ASP A 263 -4.91 25.33 -5.85
CA ASP A 263 -4.05 26.02 -6.81
C ASP A 263 -4.70 26.04 -8.21
N PHE A 264 -5.33 24.94 -8.62
CA PHE A 264 -6.16 24.89 -9.84
C PHE A 264 -7.38 25.81 -9.73
N TRP A 265 -8.06 25.82 -8.58
CA TRP A 265 -9.20 26.71 -8.31
C TRP A 265 -8.83 28.19 -8.49
N GLY A 266 -7.64 28.60 -8.04
CA GLY A 266 -7.14 29.96 -8.21
C GLY A 266 -6.85 30.36 -9.66
N ILE A 267 -6.74 29.40 -10.59
CA ILE A 267 -6.52 29.64 -12.02
C ILE A 267 -7.86 29.78 -12.78
N LEU A 268 -8.97 29.25 -12.24
CA LEU A 268 -10.29 29.31 -12.88
C LEU A 268 -10.74 30.74 -13.29
N PRO A 269 -10.47 31.80 -12.50
CA PRO A 269 -10.90 33.16 -12.87
C PRO A 269 -10.05 33.83 -13.96
N ASP A 270 -8.93 33.23 -14.38
CA ASP A 270 -8.02 33.87 -15.34
C ASP A 270 -8.60 33.87 -16.77
N LYS A 271 -9.08 35.05 -17.19
CA LYS A 271 -9.69 35.28 -18.50
C LYS A 271 -8.72 35.11 -19.67
N ARG A 272 -7.41 34.97 -19.43
CA ARG A 272 -6.41 34.74 -20.47
C ARG A 272 -6.43 33.31 -21.00
N LEU A 273 -7.01 32.37 -20.26
CA LEU A 273 -7.03 30.95 -20.58
C LEU A 273 -8.37 30.56 -21.24
N SER A 274 -8.29 29.72 -22.27
CA SER A 274 -9.49 29.15 -22.90
C SER A 274 -10.09 28.04 -22.03
N ASN A 275 -11.43 27.90 -22.04
CA ASN A 275 -12.14 26.81 -21.36
C ASN A 275 -11.58 25.41 -21.72
N LYS A 276 -11.15 25.21 -22.97
CA LYS A 276 -10.54 23.94 -23.41
C LYS A 276 -9.19 23.69 -22.73
N GLN A 277 -8.36 24.73 -22.59
CA GLN A 277 -7.06 24.64 -21.92
C GLN A 277 -7.25 24.36 -20.43
N LEU A 278 -8.25 25.00 -19.81
CA LEU A 278 -8.57 24.80 -18.41
C LEU A 278 -9.07 23.38 -18.13
N LEU A 279 -9.95 22.85 -18.99
CA LEU A 279 -10.43 21.47 -18.91
C LEU A 279 -9.27 20.47 -19.07
N PHE A 280 -8.44 20.64 -20.10
CA PHE A 280 -7.31 19.74 -20.35
C PHE A 280 -6.30 19.76 -19.18
N ARG A 281 -5.98 20.95 -18.66
CA ARG A 281 -5.11 21.10 -17.49
C ARG A 281 -5.72 20.43 -16.25
N GLY A 282 -7.02 20.61 -16.02
CA GLY A 282 -7.74 19.96 -14.93
C GLY A 282 -7.73 18.44 -15.04
N LEU A 283 -7.97 17.89 -16.23
CA LEU A 283 -7.92 16.45 -16.49
C LEU A 283 -6.51 15.88 -16.29
N LEU A 284 -5.47 16.56 -16.76
CA LEU A 284 -4.10 16.12 -16.55
C LEU A 284 -3.68 16.16 -15.09
N LEU A 285 -4.05 17.21 -14.36
CA LEU A 285 -3.80 17.32 -12.92
C LEU A 285 -4.55 16.23 -12.15
N GLY A 286 -5.86 16.09 -12.40
CA GLY A 286 -6.69 15.05 -11.78
C GLY A 286 -6.17 13.64 -12.08
N GLY A 287 -5.81 13.38 -13.34
CA GLY A 287 -5.21 12.13 -13.78
C GLY A 287 -3.88 11.85 -13.08
N THR A 288 -2.99 12.85 -12.96
CA THR A 288 -1.70 12.70 -12.26
C THR A 288 -1.90 12.39 -10.77
N MET A 289 -2.83 13.09 -10.11
CA MET A 289 -3.15 12.88 -8.69
C MET A 289 -3.89 11.56 -8.40
N LEU A 290 -4.46 10.90 -9.42
CA LEU A 290 -5.16 9.62 -9.26
C LEU A 290 -4.28 8.44 -9.71
N LEU A 291 -3.74 8.50 -10.92
CA LEU A 291 -3.03 7.38 -11.56
C LEU A 291 -1.69 7.10 -10.88
N ILE A 292 -0.94 8.13 -10.47
CA ILE A 292 0.35 7.92 -9.78
C ILE A 292 0.11 7.24 -8.42
N PRO A 293 -0.75 7.75 -7.52
CA PRO A 293 -0.98 7.06 -6.25
C PRO A 293 -1.54 5.65 -6.40
N LEU A 294 -2.50 5.46 -7.31
CA LEU A 294 -3.11 4.16 -7.55
C LEU A 294 -2.10 3.14 -8.08
N SER A 295 -1.29 3.51 -9.07
CA SER A 295 -0.29 2.61 -9.65
C SER A 295 0.77 2.19 -8.65
N ILE A 296 1.28 3.12 -7.84
CA ILE A 296 2.27 2.83 -6.79
C ILE A 296 1.67 1.94 -5.71
N TYR A 297 0.46 2.25 -5.24
CA TYR A 297 -0.20 1.45 -4.20
C TYR A 297 -0.40 0.00 -4.67
N ILE A 298 -0.94 -0.18 -5.88
CA ILE A 298 -1.13 -1.51 -6.47
C ILE A 298 0.22 -2.22 -6.66
N ALA A 299 1.25 -1.54 -7.17
CA ALA A 299 2.57 -2.14 -7.38
C ALA A 299 3.21 -2.62 -6.07
N VAL A 300 3.12 -1.82 -5.00
CA VAL A 300 3.65 -2.16 -3.67
C VAL A 300 2.93 -3.39 -3.10
N PHE A 301 1.60 -3.44 -3.18
CA PHE A 301 0.85 -4.62 -2.73
C PHE A 301 1.06 -5.84 -3.62
N HIS A 302 1.24 -5.65 -4.93
CA HIS A 302 1.58 -6.72 -5.85
C HIS A 302 2.92 -7.36 -5.47
N VAL A 303 3.96 -6.55 -5.20
CA VAL A 303 5.26 -7.05 -4.72
C VAL A 303 5.12 -7.75 -3.37
N HIS A 304 4.35 -7.18 -2.44
CA HIS A 304 4.12 -7.81 -1.14
C HIS A 304 3.47 -9.20 -1.27
N LEU A 305 2.40 -9.33 -2.06
CA LEU A 305 1.68 -10.59 -2.22
C LEU A 305 2.43 -11.59 -3.09
N SER A 306 3.23 -11.15 -4.07
CA SER A 306 4.04 -12.05 -4.89
C SER A 306 5.21 -12.65 -4.12
N LEU A 307 5.78 -11.92 -3.16
CA LEU A 307 6.84 -12.42 -2.29
C LEU A 307 6.33 -13.38 -1.22
N LEU A 308 5.07 -13.27 -0.78
CA LEU A 308 4.50 -14.03 0.32
C LEU A 308 3.60 -15.17 -0.17
N TYR A 309 4.19 -16.15 -0.86
CA TYR A 309 3.45 -17.24 -1.48
C TYR A 309 3.22 -18.45 -0.56
N LYS A 310 3.80 -18.53 0.64
CA LYS A 310 3.59 -19.65 1.58
C LYS A 310 2.53 -19.33 2.63
N ALA A 311 1.78 -20.34 3.06
CA ALA A 311 0.82 -20.23 4.14
C ALA A 311 1.50 -19.79 5.45
N GLY A 312 0.82 -18.96 6.23
CA GLY A 312 1.35 -18.39 7.46
C GLY A 312 0.27 -18.16 8.52
N PRO A 313 0.63 -17.66 9.70
CA PRO A 313 -0.25 -17.67 10.88
C PRO A 313 -1.52 -16.83 10.73
N HIS A 314 -1.54 -15.89 9.78
CA HIS A 314 -2.65 -14.96 9.57
C HIS A 314 -3.43 -15.24 8.27
N ASP A 315 -3.17 -16.36 7.59
CA ASP A 315 -3.88 -16.74 6.37
C ASP A 315 -5.38 -16.98 6.63
N SER A 316 -5.75 -17.43 7.83
CA SER A 316 -7.12 -17.72 8.25
C SER A 316 -8.07 -16.52 8.17
N ILE A 317 -7.53 -15.30 8.15
CA ILE A 317 -8.29 -14.03 8.02
C ILE A 317 -8.70 -13.80 6.56
N MET A 318 -7.96 -14.36 5.61
CA MET A 318 -8.20 -14.19 4.18
C MET A 318 -9.29 -15.15 3.67
N THR A 319 -9.79 -14.90 2.46
CA THR A 319 -10.77 -15.78 1.80
C THR A 319 -10.18 -17.16 1.51
N SER A 320 -11.04 -18.18 1.42
CA SER A 320 -10.62 -19.55 1.08
C SER A 320 -9.89 -19.63 -0.27
N ALA A 321 -10.31 -18.82 -1.26
CA ALA A 321 -9.64 -18.76 -2.56
C ALA A 321 -8.20 -18.25 -2.43
N PHE A 322 -7.98 -17.21 -1.62
CA PHE A 322 -6.63 -16.71 -1.35
C PHE A 322 -5.79 -17.75 -0.59
N GLN A 323 -6.34 -18.36 0.46
CA GLN A 323 -5.63 -19.42 1.20
C GLN A 323 -5.26 -20.63 0.33
N ALA A 324 -6.11 -20.99 -0.63
CA ALA A 324 -5.83 -22.06 -1.59
C ALA A 324 -4.77 -21.69 -2.64
N SER A 325 -4.48 -20.40 -2.81
CA SER A 325 -3.39 -19.91 -3.68
C SER A 325 -2.01 -19.97 -3.01
N LEU A 326 -1.95 -20.06 -1.68
CA LEU A 326 -0.70 -20.15 -0.92
C LEU A 326 -0.16 -21.59 -0.89
N GLU A 327 1.15 -21.76 -0.94
CA GLU A 327 1.82 -23.04 -0.77
C GLU A 327 1.71 -23.53 0.69
N GLY A 328 1.34 -24.80 0.88
CA GLY A 328 1.06 -25.37 2.19
C GLY A 328 -0.39 -25.12 2.61
N GLY A 329 -0.64 -24.98 3.92
CA GLY A 329 -1.95 -24.59 4.47
C GLY A 329 -3.15 -25.28 3.82
N LEU A 330 -4.16 -24.50 3.42
CA LEU A 330 -5.37 -25.01 2.76
C LEU A 330 -5.07 -25.67 1.41
N ALA A 331 -4.11 -25.15 0.64
CA ALA A 331 -3.78 -25.69 -0.69
C ALA A 331 -3.28 -27.14 -0.61
N SER A 332 -2.54 -27.50 0.45
CA SER A 332 -2.08 -28.89 0.67
C SER A 332 -3.24 -29.89 0.79
N ILE A 333 -4.43 -29.41 1.14
CA ILE A 333 -5.64 -30.21 1.34
C ILE A 333 -6.51 -30.20 0.08
N THR A 334 -6.63 -29.05 -0.59
CA THR A 334 -7.51 -28.89 -1.75
C THR A 334 -6.86 -29.36 -3.05
N LYS A 335 -5.54 -29.45 -3.11
CA LYS A 335 -4.82 -29.91 -4.30
C LYS A 335 -5.14 -31.38 -4.59
N GLY A 336 -5.71 -31.64 -5.76
CA GLY A 336 -6.13 -32.98 -6.19
C GLY A 336 -7.52 -33.41 -5.71
N GLN A 337 -8.29 -32.52 -5.06
CA GLN A 337 -9.68 -32.81 -4.76
C GLN A 337 -10.53 -32.83 -6.05
N PRO A 338 -11.55 -33.71 -6.12
CA PRO A 338 -12.50 -33.70 -7.23
C PRO A 338 -13.18 -32.33 -7.36
N LEU A 339 -13.24 -31.81 -8.59
CA LEU A 339 -13.93 -30.55 -8.89
C LEU A 339 -15.45 -30.69 -8.82
N GLU A 340 -15.96 -31.86 -9.19
CA GLU A 340 -17.38 -32.18 -9.14
C GLU A 340 -17.72 -32.90 -7.84
N VAL A 341 -18.78 -32.42 -7.19
CA VAL A 341 -19.35 -33.06 -6.01
C VAL A 341 -20.56 -33.86 -6.45
N ALA A 342 -20.58 -35.16 -6.13
CA ALA A 342 -21.67 -36.07 -6.47
C ALA A 342 -22.43 -36.57 -5.22
N HIS A 343 -23.62 -37.12 -5.39
CA HIS A 343 -24.29 -37.85 -4.32
C HIS A 343 -23.45 -39.04 -3.85
N GLY A 344 -23.36 -39.23 -2.53
CA GLY A 344 -22.45 -40.17 -1.88
C GLY A 344 -21.06 -39.60 -1.58
N SER A 345 -20.73 -38.40 -2.08
CA SER A 345 -19.44 -37.76 -1.79
C SER A 345 -19.33 -37.41 -0.31
N GLN A 346 -18.14 -37.64 0.23
CA GLN A 346 -17.76 -37.18 1.56
C GLN A 346 -17.11 -35.80 1.42
N VAL A 347 -17.70 -34.79 2.06
CA VAL A 347 -17.31 -33.39 1.93
C VAL A 347 -17.09 -32.76 3.30
N THR A 348 -16.28 -31.72 3.32
CA THR A 348 -16.16 -30.80 4.45
C THR A 348 -16.68 -29.44 4.01
N LEU A 349 -17.67 -28.90 4.72
CA LEU A 349 -18.28 -27.63 4.37
C LEU A 349 -17.63 -26.51 5.17
N ARG A 350 -17.20 -25.45 4.49
CA ARG A 350 -16.52 -24.31 5.09
C ARG A 350 -17.32 -23.04 4.91
N HIS A 351 -17.46 -22.27 5.99
CA HIS A 351 -18.11 -20.98 5.94
C HIS A 351 -17.23 -19.92 5.25
N THR A 352 -17.82 -19.23 4.27
CA THR A 352 -17.09 -18.25 3.43
C THR A 352 -17.12 -16.83 3.98
N HIS A 353 -18.13 -16.47 4.77
CA HIS A 353 -18.35 -15.08 5.21
C HIS A 353 -17.89 -14.88 6.67
N GLY A 354 -17.05 -13.89 6.96
CA GLY A 354 -16.56 -13.66 8.33
C GLY A 354 -15.53 -14.70 8.78
N LYS A 355 -15.60 -15.17 10.03
CA LYS A 355 -14.59 -16.09 10.59
C LYS A 355 -14.69 -17.46 9.93
N ALA A 356 -13.62 -17.88 9.27
CA ALA A 356 -13.54 -19.20 8.66
C ALA A 356 -13.69 -20.30 9.70
N CYS A 357 -14.64 -21.20 9.46
CA CYS A 357 -14.88 -22.38 10.28
C CYS A 357 -15.56 -23.46 9.44
N TRP A 358 -15.46 -24.70 9.90
CA TRP A 358 -15.99 -25.89 9.27
C TRP A 358 -17.30 -26.30 9.96
N LEU A 359 -18.26 -26.78 9.17
CA LEU A 359 -19.47 -27.39 9.69
C LEU A 359 -19.08 -28.64 10.49
N HIS A 360 -19.37 -28.63 11.79
CA HIS A 360 -18.86 -29.62 12.73
C HIS A 360 -19.99 -30.18 13.59
N SER A 361 -19.94 -31.48 13.89
CA SER A 361 -20.86 -32.12 14.83
C SER A 361 -20.12 -33.15 15.71
N HIS A 362 -20.34 -33.12 17.01
CA HIS A 362 -19.73 -34.04 17.98
C HIS A 362 -20.81 -34.63 18.89
N ALA A 363 -20.51 -35.67 19.67
CA ALA A 363 -21.52 -36.49 20.36
C ALA A 363 -22.34 -35.74 21.45
N GLU A 364 -21.93 -34.53 21.82
CA GLU A 364 -22.65 -33.72 22.82
C GLU A 364 -23.97 -33.19 22.28
N VAL A 365 -24.91 -32.99 23.21
CA VAL A 365 -26.26 -32.50 22.92
C VAL A 365 -26.47 -31.12 23.53
N TYR A 366 -27.40 -30.34 22.99
CA TYR A 366 -27.79 -29.08 23.63
C TYR A 366 -28.40 -29.33 25.03
N PRO A 367 -28.18 -28.43 26.01
CA PRO A 367 -28.78 -28.59 27.34
C PRO A 367 -30.30 -28.49 27.25
N ILE A 368 -31.05 -29.23 28.09
CA ILE A 368 -32.53 -29.26 28.05
C ILE A 368 -33.12 -27.84 28.18
N ARG A 369 -32.49 -26.99 28.98
CA ARG A 369 -32.83 -25.57 29.13
C ARG A 369 -31.59 -24.70 28.95
N TYR A 370 -31.74 -23.59 28.26
CA TYR A 370 -30.71 -22.55 28.18
C TYR A 370 -30.64 -21.76 29.51
N THR A 371 -29.60 -20.95 29.68
CA THR A 371 -29.36 -20.15 30.89
C THR A 371 -30.48 -19.16 31.20
N ASP A 372 -31.21 -18.70 30.18
CA ASP A 372 -32.37 -17.83 30.28
C ASP A 372 -33.71 -18.59 30.46
N LYS A 373 -33.64 -19.88 30.80
CA LYS A 373 -34.78 -20.78 31.05
C LYS A 373 -35.62 -21.15 29.82
N ARG A 374 -35.24 -20.73 28.61
CA ARG A 374 -35.87 -21.22 27.36
C ARG A 374 -35.61 -22.72 27.17
N GLY A 375 -36.57 -23.43 26.59
CA GLY A 375 -36.42 -24.85 26.22
C GLY A 375 -35.50 -25.02 25.02
N SER A 376 -34.72 -26.10 25.02
CA SER A 376 -33.91 -26.54 23.88
C SER A 376 -34.43 -27.87 23.32
N SER A 377 -33.93 -28.28 22.16
CA SER A 377 -34.27 -29.56 21.54
C SER A 377 -33.59 -30.77 22.17
N HIS A 378 -32.53 -30.56 22.97
CA HIS A 378 -31.72 -31.65 23.52
C HIS A 378 -31.17 -32.61 22.45
N GLN A 379 -30.97 -32.09 21.23
CA GLN A 379 -30.41 -32.83 20.09
C GLN A 379 -28.90 -32.59 19.97
N GLN A 380 -28.25 -33.38 19.11
CA GLN A 380 -26.81 -33.32 18.90
C GLN A 380 -26.39 -31.96 18.33
N GLN A 381 -25.36 -31.37 18.93
CA GLN A 381 -24.90 -30.04 18.59
C GLN A 381 -24.24 -30.00 17.21
N VAL A 382 -24.62 -29.01 16.41
CA VAL A 382 -23.96 -28.67 15.15
C VAL A 382 -23.38 -27.27 15.31
N THR A 383 -22.07 -27.16 15.16
CA THR A 383 -21.32 -25.93 15.43
C THR A 383 -20.40 -25.57 14.27
N CYS A 384 -19.76 -24.40 14.36
CA CYS A 384 -18.75 -23.98 13.40
C CYS A 384 -17.39 -24.02 14.09
N TYR A 385 -16.58 -25.03 13.75
CA TYR A 385 -15.30 -25.30 14.40
C TYR A 385 -14.13 -24.77 13.56
N THR A 386 -13.12 -24.15 14.18
CA THR A 386 -12.07 -23.44 13.44
C THR A 386 -10.98 -24.35 12.90
N PHE A 387 -10.82 -25.55 13.45
CA PHE A 387 -9.80 -26.51 13.04
C PHE A 387 -10.42 -27.65 12.23
N LYS A 388 -9.59 -28.32 11.44
CA LYS A 388 -10.01 -29.48 10.66
C LYS A 388 -9.93 -30.73 11.54
N ASP A 389 -10.99 -31.50 11.59
CA ASP A 389 -11.05 -32.78 12.28
C ASP A 389 -11.96 -33.80 11.56
N LEU A 390 -12.05 -35.02 12.12
CA LEU A 390 -12.91 -36.08 11.57
C LEU A 390 -14.41 -35.77 11.73
N ASN A 391 -14.78 -34.91 12.68
CA ASN A 391 -16.15 -34.45 12.92
C ASN A 391 -16.61 -33.36 11.94
N ASN A 392 -15.77 -32.98 10.98
CA ASN A 392 -16.14 -32.06 9.90
C ASN A 392 -16.65 -32.77 8.63
N TRP A 393 -16.63 -34.10 8.61
CA TRP A 393 -17.02 -34.87 7.43
C TRP A 393 -18.54 -35.04 7.34
N TRP A 394 -19.08 -34.73 6.18
CA TRP A 394 -20.50 -34.85 5.84
C TRP A 394 -20.66 -35.63 4.55
N ILE A 395 -21.68 -36.49 4.47
CA ILE A 395 -22.01 -37.26 3.29
C ILE A 395 -23.25 -36.64 2.65
N ILE A 396 -23.18 -36.37 1.35
CA ILE A 396 -24.31 -35.79 0.62
C ILE A 396 -25.22 -36.90 0.10
N ARG A 397 -26.50 -36.87 0.50
CA ARG A 397 -27.51 -37.87 0.11
C ARG A 397 -28.69 -37.21 -0.62
N ARG A 398 -29.30 -37.91 -1.58
CA ARG A 398 -30.60 -37.49 -2.14
C ARG A 398 -31.74 -37.68 -1.12
N PRO A 399 -32.73 -36.79 -1.06
CA PRO A 399 -33.89 -36.96 -0.18
C PRO A 399 -34.67 -38.25 -0.43
N ASN A 400 -34.84 -38.62 -1.70
CA ASN A 400 -35.69 -39.74 -2.12
C ASN A 400 -34.96 -41.09 -2.16
N LYS A 401 -33.67 -41.15 -1.80
CA LYS A 401 -32.89 -42.40 -1.78
C LYS A 401 -32.34 -42.62 -0.37
N SER A 402 -32.74 -43.71 0.27
CA SER A 402 -32.27 -44.07 1.62
C SER A 402 -30.81 -44.54 1.62
N ASN A 403 -30.37 -45.17 0.52
CA ASN A 403 -29.07 -45.82 0.43
C ASN A 403 -27.96 -44.84 0.02
N LEU A 404 -26.75 -45.05 0.54
CA LEU A 404 -25.54 -44.25 0.25
C LEU A 404 -24.70 -44.82 -0.90
N VAL A 405 -25.29 -45.71 -1.72
CA VAL A 405 -24.57 -46.41 -2.79
C VAL A 405 -24.19 -45.42 -3.90
N VAL A 406 -22.91 -45.39 -4.24
CA VAL A 406 -22.36 -44.57 -5.33
C VAL A 406 -22.59 -45.32 -6.65
N THR A 407 -23.20 -44.64 -7.63
CA THR A 407 -23.42 -45.19 -8.98
C THR A 407 -22.30 -44.79 -9.95
N SER A 408 -22.09 -45.60 -11.00
CA SER A 408 -21.25 -45.23 -12.15
C SER A 408 -22.15 -45.05 -13.38
N PRO A 409 -22.19 -43.87 -14.03
CA PRO A 409 -21.41 -42.66 -13.74
C PRO A 409 -21.82 -41.92 -12.45
N PRO A 410 -20.95 -41.06 -11.89
CA PRO A 410 -21.25 -40.27 -10.70
C PRO A 410 -22.47 -39.36 -10.91
N ASP A 411 -23.40 -39.40 -9.96
CA ASP A 411 -24.59 -38.55 -9.95
C ASP A 411 -24.23 -37.16 -9.40
N ALA A 412 -23.70 -36.30 -10.28
CA ALA A 412 -23.22 -34.97 -9.95
C ALA A 412 -24.34 -34.03 -9.46
N ILE A 413 -24.04 -33.25 -8.43
CA ILE A 413 -24.95 -32.30 -7.83
C ILE A 413 -25.03 -31.04 -8.69
N LYS A 414 -26.25 -30.57 -8.94
CA LYS A 414 -26.52 -29.36 -9.73
C LYS A 414 -27.08 -28.24 -8.87
N HIS A 415 -26.96 -27.03 -9.39
CA HIS A 415 -27.60 -25.87 -8.78
C HIS A 415 -29.12 -26.08 -8.69
N GLY A 416 -29.67 -25.82 -7.51
CA GLY A 416 -31.10 -25.95 -7.22
C GLY A 416 -31.48 -27.32 -6.66
N ASP A 417 -30.56 -28.29 -6.67
CA ASP A 417 -30.78 -29.62 -6.10
C ASP A 417 -30.97 -29.52 -4.58
N ILE A 418 -31.85 -30.40 -4.10
CA ILE A 418 -32.13 -30.55 -2.68
C ILE A 418 -31.35 -31.75 -2.16
N VAL A 419 -30.60 -31.55 -1.08
CA VAL A 419 -29.74 -32.56 -0.50
C VAL A 419 -29.95 -32.75 1.00
N HIS A 420 -29.59 -33.93 1.49
CA HIS A 420 -29.42 -34.22 2.90
C HIS A 420 -27.94 -34.32 3.23
N LEU A 421 -27.52 -33.64 4.30
CA LEU A 421 -26.18 -33.77 4.85
C LEU A 421 -26.24 -34.73 6.03
N ILE A 422 -25.47 -35.81 5.95
CA ILE A 422 -25.37 -36.81 7.01
C ILE A 422 -23.98 -36.72 7.61
N HIS A 423 -23.90 -36.58 8.93
CA HIS A 423 -22.63 -36.50 9.62
C HIS A 423 -21.88 -37.83 9.50
N GLY A 424 -20.63 -37.80 9.05
CA GLY A 424 -19.87 -38.99 8.67
C GLY A 424 -19.60 -39.96 9.82
N ILE A 425 -19.40 -39.45 11.04
CA ILE A 425 -19.12 -40.29 12.22
C ILE A 425 -20.42 -40.75 12.90
N THR A 426 -21.33 -39.82 13.19
CA THR A 426 -22.52 -40.16 14.00
C THR A 426 -23.70 -40.66 13.17
N GLY A 427 -23.62 -40.59 11.84
CA GLY A 427 -24.69 -41.02 10.94
C GLY A 427 -25.97 -40.20 11.03
N ARG A 428 -25.99 -39.12 11.83
CA ARG A 428 -27.16 -38.27 12.04
C ARG A 428 -27.32 -37.27 10.92
N ALA A 429 -28.56 -37.01 10.52
CA ALA A 429 -28.87 -36.03 9.49
C ALA A 429 -28.87 -34.62 10.09
N LEU A 430 -28.34 -33.65 9.34
CA LEU A 430 -28.48 -32.24 9.67
C LEU A 430 -29.96 -31.84 9.62
N ASN A 431 -30.42 -31.18 10.67
CA ASN A 431 -31.79 -30.73 10.78
C ASN A 431 -31.89 -29.30 11.36
N SER A 432 -32.90 -28.55 10.91
CA SER A 432 -33.38 -27.33 11.55
C SER A 432 -34.72 -27.64 12.18
N HIS A 433 -35.01 -27.01 13.31
CA HIS A 433 -36.24 -27.26 14.04
C HIS A 433 -36.73 -25.95 14.63
N ASP A 434 -38.04 -25.88 14.87
CA ASP A 434 -38.70 -24.67 15.33
C ASP A 434 -38.51 -24.45 16.84
N VAL A 435 -37.25 -24.38 17.25
CA VAL A 435 -36.80 -24.03 18.59
C VAL A 435 -35.82 -22.88 18.44
N SER A 436 -35.97 -21.86 19.28
CA SER A 436 -35.11 -20.69 19.29
C SER A 436 -33.64 -21.06 19.45
N ALA A 437 -32.76 -20.38 18.70
CA ALA A 437 -31.33 -20.63 18.74
C ALA A 437 -30.73 -20.32 20.13
N PRO A 438 -29.61 -20.97 20.51
CA PRO A 438 -29.04 -20.82 21.85
C PRO A 438 -28.70 -19.37 22.22
N ILE A 439 -28.03 -18.63 21.33
CA ILE A 439 -27.54 -17.27 21.58
C ILE A 439 -28.43 -16.19 20.95
N SER A 440 -28.98 -16.46 19.77
CA SER A 440 -29.80 -15.50 19.01
C SER A 440 -31.26 -15.97 18.98
N PRO A 441 -32.08 -15.65 19.99
CA PRO A 441 -33.42 -16.23 20.16
C PRO A 441 -34.39 -15.94 19.01
N HIS A 442 -34.07 -14.98 18.13
CA HIS A 442 -34.87 -14.62 16.97
C HIS A 442 -34.66 -15.55 15.76
N ASN A 443 -33.67 -16.45 15.81
CA ASN A 443 -33.36 -17.41 14.75
C ASN A 443 -33.73 -18.84 15.18
N GLN A 444 -34.01 -19.71 14.20
CA GLN A 444 -34.18 -21.14 14.42
C GLN A 444 -32.84 -21.84 14.71
N SER A 445 -32.88 -22.93 15.47
CA SER A 445 -31.70 -23.74 15.80
C SER A 445 -31.47 -24.85 14.78
N ALA A 446 -30.19 -25.12 14.51
CA ALA A 446 -29.73 -26.28 13.76
C ALA A 446 -29.11 -27.32 14.70
N ALA A 447 -29.45 -28.58 14.50
CA ALA A 447 -28.97 -29.73 15.26
C ALA A 447 -28.88 -30.97 14.35
N THR A 448 -28.41 -32.09 14.88
CA THR A 448 -28.41 -33.38 14.16
C THR A 448 -29.37 -34.38 14.80
N LEU A 449 -30.16 -35.07 13.97
CA LEU A 449 -31.26 -35.94 14.37
C LEU A 449 -31.13 -37.35 13.81
N THR A 450 -31.67 -38.32 14.55
CA THR A 450 -31.75 -39.74 14.21
C THR A 450 -33.04 -40.13 13.48
N THR A 451 -34.07 -39.28 13.46
CA THR A 451 -35.41 -39.56 12.88
C THR A 451 -35.89 -38.48 11.89
N THR A 452 -36.89 -38.85 11.09
CA THR A 452 -37.37 -38.32 9.78
C THR A 452 -37.71 -36.82 9.63
N CYS A 453 -37.59 -35.97 10.64
CA CYS A 453 -37.67 -34.52 10.45
C CYS A 453 -36.32 -34.05 9.87
N GLN A 454 -36.31 -33.75 8.57
CA GLN A 454 -35.10 -33.52 7.79
C GLN A 454 -35.08 -32.11 7.22
N CYS A 455 -33.97 -31.39 7.40
CA CYS A 455 -33.77 -30.09 6.77
C CYS A 455 -33.31 -30.31 5.34
N LEU A 456 -34.17 -29.89 4.40
CA LEU A 456 -33.85 -29.86 2.98
C LEU A 456 -32.97 -28.65 2.70
N LEU A 457 -31.71 -28.88 2.34
CA LEU A 457 -30.81 -27.83 1.90
C LEU A 457 -30.86 -27.73 0.38
N ARG A 458 -31.17 -26.52 -0.11
CA ARG A 458 -31.10 -26.21 -1.53
C ARG A 458 -29.71 -25.69 -1.87
N ILE A 459 -29.05 -26.31 -2.84
CA ILE A 459 -27.70 -25.92 -3.23
C ILE A 459 -27.75 -24.73 -4.18
N PHE A 460 -27.15 -23.62 -3.75
CA PHE A 460 -26.92 -22.47 -4.59
C PHE A 460 -25.51 -22.55 -5.18
N GLY A 461 -25.41 -22.79 -6.49
CA GLY A 461 -24.17 -22.69 -7.24
C GLY A 461 -23.93 -21.24 -7.64
N LYS A 462 -22.67 -20.85 -7.78
CA LYS A 462 -22.27 -19.67 -8.55
C LYS A 462 -21.96 -20.08 -9.97
#